data_AF-A0A6B8T8J8-F1
#
_entry.id   AF-A0A6B8T8J8-F1
#
_cell.length_a   1.000
_cell.length_b   1.000
_cell.length_c   1.000
_cell.angle_alpha   90.00
_cell.angle_beta   90.00
_cell.angle_gamma   90.00
#
_symmetry.space_group_name_H-M   'P 1'
#
loop_
_entity.id
_entity.type
_entity.pdbx_description
1 polymer ?
#
loop_
_entity_poly.entity_id
_entity_poly.type
_entity_poly.pdbx_seq_one_letter_code
_entity_poly.pdbx_strand_id
1 'polypeptide(L)'
;MDDKAIIKKRIDWFCKNKINAFSPTISPAPKSVERNQIESLYEGLRWFVDRGVNELLVQKKYMGSYCDIYLHKELTDSYLVSRNGYKINHLNRTQWLAALTDLHARFSWSDTAIRIIQSELMPWSALGKGLIANEFSAYYISHQIHADYLQQSDLYAKITQIRQKPEYKAFVADAKALSGKELKDKYPNHIIRQYQSVRDMKLLDLPNYVKNISLFKKELDIFGKEAPIYFKPFNILKEIKDDGTEVFVNDNLSFQQINDDEFLHYTFADEADFEAKYPEIRAWVDKMNANEEEGVVIKPRKAFLPAMPPAFKVRNNDYLTLIYGVDFQDRLQEQINKRNIKGKLKCSINDWAINAKLLQTPYADIHEENYEFKNLVLDRILGEEIENQLDSRL
;
A
#
# COMPACT_ATOMS: atom_id res chain seq x y z
N MET A 1 19.12 -15.96 0.94
CA MET A 1 20.58 -15.91 1.09
C MET A 1 20.81 -15.46 2.52
N ASP A 2 20.70 -16.40 3.45
CA ASP A 2 20.72 -16.14 4.88
C ASP A 2 22.17 -16.14 5.33
N ASP A 3 22.86 -15.04 5.09
CA ASP A 3 24.08 -14.82 5.86
C ASP A 3 23.65 -14.48 7.29
N LYS A 4 23.67 -15.49 8.17
CA LYS A 4 23.41 -15.34 9.61
C LYS A 4 24.23 -14.19 10.21
N ALA A 5 25.40 -13.88 9.67
CA ALA A 5 26.21 -12.75 10.10
C ALA A 5 25.57 -11.39 9.76
N ILE A 6 24.91 -11.26 8.60
CA ILE A 6 24.17 -10.05 8.20
C ILE A 6 22.95 -9.85 9.09
N ILE A 7 22.16 -10.90 9.33
CA ILE A 7 20.98 -10.83 10.22
C ILE A 7 21.41 -10.42 11.63
N LYS A 8 22.47 -11.05 12.17
CA LYS A 8 23.02 -10.70 13.48
C LYS A 8 23.43 -9.22 13.53
N LYS A 9 24.16 -8.73 12.53
CA LYS A 9 24.55 -7.31 12.43
C LYS A 9 23.34 -6.38 12.39
N ARG A 10 22.28 -6.75 11.65
CA ARG A 10 21.02 -5.97 11.59
C ARG A 10 20.36 -5.89 12.96
N ILE A 11 20.27 -7.00 13.68
CA ILE A 11 19.70 -7.06 15.04
C ILE A 11 20.54 -6.23 16.02
N ASP A 12 21.86 -6.42 16.03
CA ASP A 12 22.78 -5.65 16.87
C ASP A 12 22.65 -4.15 16.59
N TRP A 13 22.53 -3.77 15.32
CA TRP A 13 22.29 -2.40 14.90
C TRP A 13 20.95 -1.86 15.41
N PHE A 14 19.87 -2.65 15.32
CA PHE A 14 18.54 -2.29 15.83
C PHE A 14 18.58 -2.01 17.34
N CYS A 15 19.22 -2.90 18.12
CA CYS A 15 19.43 -2.74 19.56
C CYS A 15 20.24 -1.48 19.89
N LYS A 16 21.41 -1.30 19.25
CA LYS A 16 22.30 -0.13 19.45
C LYS A 16 21.59 1.19 19.17
N ASN A 17 20.63 1.18 18.25
CA ASN A 17 19.89 2.37 17.84
C ASN A 17 18.64 2.65 18.68
N LYS A 18 18.39 1.86 19.74
CA LYS A 18 17.25 2.02 20.67
C LYS A 18 15.88 2.00 19.97
N ILE A 19 15.76 1.27 18.87
CA ILE A 19 14.48 1.12 18.16
C ILE A 19 13.60 0.17 18.96
N ASN A 20 12.37 0.55 19.28
CA ASN A 20 11.42 -0.17 20.14
C ASN A 20 10.17 -0.67 19.39
N ALA A 21 10.03 -0.36 18.10
CA ALA A 21 8.89 -0.74 17.26
C ALA A 21 9.36 -1.19 15.87
N PHE A 22 8.55 -2.03 15.23
CA PHE A 22 8.76 -2.49 13.86
C PHE A 22 7.40 -2.55 13.14
N SER A 23 7.29 -1.82 12.03
CA SER A 23 6.06 -1.70 11.26
C SER A 23 5.48 -3.06 10.82
N PRO A 24 4.17 -3.27 10.95
CA PRO A 24 3.52 -4.42 10.34
C PRO A 24 3.29 -4.20 8.85
N THR A 25 3.16 -5.27 8.07
CA THR A 25 2.42 -5.10 6.82
C THR A 25 0.95 -4.87 7.09
N ILE A 26 0.31 -4.09 6.23
CA ILE A 26 -1.12 -3.86 6.27
C ILE A 26 -1.74 -4.66 5.13
N SER A 27 -2.70 -5.53 5.47
CA SER A 27 -3.48 -6.23 4.44
C SER A 27 -4.48 -5.27 3.80
N PRO A 28 -4.77 -5.44 2.51
CA PRO A 28 -6.01 -4.93 1.94
C PRO A 28 -7.23 -5.53 2.59
N ALA A 29 -8.33 -4.77 2.58
CA ALA A 29 -9.64 -5.31 2.94
C ALA A 29 -10.01 -6.49 2.02
N PRO A 30 -10.84 -7.43 2.50
CA PRO A 30 -11.36 -8.50 1.65
C PRO A 30 -12.05 -7.94 0.40
N LYS A 31 -11.94 -8.68 -0.71
CA LYS A 31 -12.62 -8.35 -1.97
C LYS A 31 -14.10 -8.68 -1.88
N SER A 32 -14.92 -7.95 -2.63
CA SER A 32 -16.33 -8.28 -2.83
C SER A 32 -16.60 -8.43 -4.32
N VAL A 33 -16.85 -9.66 -4.78
CA VAL A 33 -17.19 -9.93 -6.18
C VAL A 33 -18.54 -9.32 -6.51
N GLU A 34 -19.50 -9.43 -5.59
CA GLU A 34 -20.85 -8.86 -5.72
C GLU A 34 -20.82 -7.35 -5.93
N ARG A 35 -19.97 -6.64 -5.17
CA ARG A 35 -19.82 -5.18 -5.28
C ARG A 35 -18.81 -4.74 -6.35
N ASN A 36 -18.23 -5.69 -7.09
CA ASN A 36 -17.16 -5.46 -8.06
C ASN A 36 -15.98 -4.64 -7.47
N GLN A 37 -15.56 -4.99 -6.25
CA GLN A 37 -14.52 -4.29 -5.50
C GLN A 37 -13.37 -5.23 -5.16
N ILE A 38 -12.16 -4.88 -5.62
CA ILE A 38 -10.93 -5.63 -5.34
C ILE A 38 -10.44 -5.44 -3.89
N GLU A 39 -10.79 -4.30 -3.29
CA GLU A 39 -10.60 -3.94 -1.88
C GLU A 39 -11.92 -3.33 -1.43
N SER A 40 -12.73 -4.07 -0.65
CA SER A 40 -14.07 -3.61 -0.30
C SER A 40 -14.09 -2.97 1.08
N LEU A 41 -14.51 -1.71 1.14
CA LEU A 41 -14.80 -1.01 2.39
C LEU A 41 -15.82 -1.78 3.25
N TYR A 42 -16.87 -2.29 2.61
CA TYR A 42 -17.93 -3.05 3.26
C TYR A 42 -17.36 -4.30 3.93
N GLU A 43 -16.68 -5.14 3.16
CA GLU A 43 -16.11 -6.39 3.68
C GLU A 43 -15.04 -6.14 4.73
N GLY A 44 -14.26 -5.05 4.62
CA GLY A 44 -13.25 -4.68 5.61
C GLY A 44 -13.84 -4.32 6.96
N LEU A 45 -14.91 -3.49 6.98
CA LEU A 45 -15.62 -3.15 8.22
C LEU A 45 -16.34 -4.38 8.78
N ARG A 46 -17.06 -5.10 7.91
CA ARG A 46 -17.83 -6.29 8.29
C ARG A 46 -16.94 -7.38 8.88
N TRP A 47 -15.74 -7.58 8.34
CA TRP A 47 -14.78 -8.55 8.85
C TRP A 47 -14.43 -8.35 10.33
N PHE A 48 -14.32 -7.09 10.77
CA PHE A 48 -14.07 -6.74 12.17
C PHE A 48 -15.32 -6.95 13.03
N VAL A 49 -16.49 -6.47 12.58
CA VAL A 49 -17.77 -6.60 13.30
C VAL A 49 -18.12 -8.08 13.53
N ASP A 50 -17.97 -8.94 12.51
CA ASP A 50 -18.19 -10.39 12.61
C ASP A 50 -17.26 -11.08 13.62
N ARG A 51 -16.17 -10.40 14.04
CA ARG A 51 -15.19 -10.89 15.02
C ARG A 51 -15.34 -10.20 16.38
N GLY A 52 -16.45 -9.50 16.60
CA GLY A 52 -16.75 -8.80 17.85
C GLY A 52 -15.93 -7.52 18.05
N VAL A 53 -15.28 -7.01 17.01
CA VAL A 53 -14.57 -5.73 17.05
C VAL A 53 -15.51 -4.65 16.51
N ASN A 54 -16.26 -4.06 17.43
CA ASN A 54 -17.42 -3.23 17.10
C ASN A 54 -17.15 -1.72 17.18
N GLU A 55 -15.97 -1.31 17.63
CA GLU A 55 -15.57 0.09 17.69
C GLU A 55 -14.40 0.32 16.74
N LEU A 56 -14.65 1.03 15.64
CA LEU A 56 -13.75 1.16 14.50
C LEU A 56 -13.49 2.64 14.18
N LEU A 57 -12.31 2.88 13.61
CA LEU A 57 -11.93 4.15 13.00
C LEU A 57 -11.71 3.96 11.50
N VAL A 58 -12.02 5.01 10.73
CA VAL A 58 -11.62 5.12 9.33
C VAL A 58 -10.80 6.39 9.17
N GLN A 59 -9.53 6.24 8.83
CA GLN A 59 -8.59 7.35 8.60
C GLN A 59 -8.24 7.43 7.11
N LYS A 60 -7.86 8.62 6.65
CA LYS A 60 -7.26 8.78 5.32
C LYS A 60 -5.98 7.95 5.23
N LYS A 61 -5.73 7.38 4.05
CA LYS A 61 -4.47 6.75 3.73
C LYS A 61 -3.61 7.75 2.98
N TYR A 62 -2.62 8.31 3.66
CA TYR A 62 -1.66 9.22 3.04
C TYR A 62 -0.68 8.46 2.14
N MET A 63 -0.35 9.05 1.00
CA MET A 63 0.61 8.50 0.05
C MET A 63 2.01 9.05 0.30
N GLY A 64 2.73 8.44 1.24
CA GLY A 64 4.09 8.86 1.60
C GLY A 64 5.00 7.68 1.87
N SER A 65 5.76 7.76 2.95
CA SER A 65 6.50 6.63 3.49
C SER A 65 6.29 6.50 4.98
N TYR A 66 5.92 5.30 5.43
CA TYR A 66 5.83 5.00 6.86
C TYR A 66 7.12 5.39 7.58
N CYS A 67 6.95 6.10 8.69
CA CYS A 67 8.01 6.59 9.55
C CYS A 67 7.57 6.57 11.02
N ASP A 68 8.28 5.82 11.85
CA ASP A 68 8.20 5.98 13.30
C ASP A 68 9.06 7.17 13.73
N ILE A 69 8.43 8.14 14.37
CA ILE A 69 9.07 9.31 14.97
C ILE A 69 9.33 8.97 16.43
N TYR A 70 10.60 8.95 16.83
CA TYR A 70 11.00 8.96 18.23
C TYR A 70 11.17 10.41 18.61
N LEU A 71 10.09 11.01 19.10
CA LEU A 71 10.01 12.43 19.42
C LEU A 71 10.50 12.64 20.85
N HIS A 72 11.68 13.25 20.98
CA HIS A 72 12.29 13.54 22.26
C HIS A 72 11.82 14.90 22.80
N LYS A 73 11.82 15.03 24.14
CA LYS A 73 11.61 16.29 24.86
C LYS A 73 12.54 17.38 24.33
N GLU A 74 13.83 17.09 24.26
CA GLU A 74 14.77 17.87 23.47
C GLU A 74 14.58 17.51 21.99
N LEU A 75 13.91 18.39 21.25
CA LEU A 75 13.51 18.11 19.86
C LEU A 75 14.71 17.68 18.99
N THR A 76 15.89 18.26 19.24
CA THR A 76 17.13 17.91 18.53
C THR A 76 17.51 16.43 18.70
N ASP A 77 17.19 15.79 19.81
CA ASP A 77 17.58 14.40 20.05
C ASP A 77 16.66 13.39 19.34
N SER A 78 15.57 13.89 18.73
CA SER A 78 14.63 13.07 17.98
C SER A 78 15.30 12.35 16.82
N TYR A 79 14.71 11.22 16.43
CA TYR A 79 15.14 10.47 15.26
C TYR A 79 13.97 9.76 14.59
N LEU A 80 14.20 9.37 13.33
CA LEU A 80 13.19 8.77 12.46
C LEU A 80 13.58 7.34 12.14
N VAL A 81 12.61 6.42 12.13
CA VAL A 81 12.79 5.01 11.79
C VAL A 81 11.84 4.61 10.67
N SER A 82 12.37 4.01 9.62
CA SER A 82 11.63 3.51 8.46
C SER A 82 10.84 2.24 8.77
N ARG A 83 9.93 1.86 7.86
CA ARG A 83 9.11 0.63 7.94
C ARG A 83 9.87 -0.66 8.27
N ASN A 84 11.14 -0.77 7.88
CA ASN A 84 11.93 -2.01 8.01
C ASN A 84 12.90 -1.97 9.21
N GLY A 85 12.73 -1.02 10.13
CA GLY A 85 13.53 -0.95 11.36
C GLY A 85 14.91 -0.29 11.20
N TYR A 86 15.06 0.62 10.24
CA TYR A 86 16.30 1.39 10.04
C TYR A 86 16.08 2.87 10.30
N LYS A 87 17.05 3.53 10.95
CA LYS A 87 17.05 5.00 11.11
C LYS A 87 17.19 5.67 9.75
N ILE A 88 16.42 6.73 9.56
CA ILE A 88 16.43 7.54 8.33
C ILE A 88 17.47 8.65 8.48
N ASN A 89 18.69 8.41 8.00
CA ASN A 89 19.83 9.33 8.18
C ASN A 89 20.20 10.16 6.95
N HIS A 90 19.56 9.91 5.80
CA HIS A 90 19.90 10.55 4.53
C HIS A 90 19.03 11.77 4.20
N LEU A 91 18.06 12.11 5.06
CA LEU A 91 17.27 13.33 4.95
C LEU A 91 17.95 14.50 5.66
N ASN A 92 17.69 15.71 5.18
CA ASN A 92 18.22 16.92 5.81
C ASN A 92 17.63 17.09 7.21
N ARG A 93 18.49 16.94 8.23
CA ARG A 93 18.09 17.00 9.65
C ARG A 93 17.45 18.31 10.06
N THR A 94 17.97 19.43 9.59
CA THR A 94 17.41 20.75 9.90
C THR A 94 15.98 20.88 9.36
N GLN A 95 15.72 20.37 8.16
CA GLN A 95 14.40 20.46 7.53
C GLN A 95 13.36 19.59 8.23
N TRP A 96 13.67 18.31 8.50
CA TRP A 96 12.68 17.45 9.14
C TRP A 96 12.49 17.77 10.62
N LEU A 97 13.51 18.27 11.33
CA LEU A 97 13.33 18.79 12.70
C LEU A 97 12.38 19.99 12.72
N ALA A 98 12.57 20.93 11.79
CA ALA A 98 11.67 22.07 11.66
C ALA A 98 10.22 21.62 11.41
N ALA A 99 10.02 20.60 10.56
CA ALA A 99 8.71 20.03 10.27
C ALA A 99 8.07 19.26 11.45
N LEU A 100 8.83 18.92 12.50
CA LEU A 100 8.29 18.31 13.73
C LEU A 100 7.92 19.34 14.81
N THR A 101 8.26 20.62 14.63
CA THR A 101 8.04 21.67 15.64
C THR A 101 6.57 21.75 16.07
N ASP A 102 5.65 21.76 15.10
CA ASP A 102 4.22 21.88 15.39
C ASP A 102 3.69 20.64 16.12
N LEU A 103 4.15 19.44 15.75
CA LEU A 103 3.81 18.20 16.46
C LEU A 103 4.37 18.22 17.89
N HIS A 104 5.60 18.67 18.07
CA HIS A 104 6.26 18.77 19.38
C HIS A 104 5.53 19.72 20.32
N ALA A 105 5.08 20.87 19.79
CA ALA A 105 4.34 21.89 20.53
C ALA A 105 2.93 21.45 20.98
N ARG A 106 2.36 20.37 20.41
CA ARG A 106 1.06 19.81 20.84
C ARG A 106 1.10 19.17 22.22
N PHE A 107 2.28 18.85 22.73
CA PHE A 107 2.43 18.08 23.96
C PHE A 107 2.95 18.93 25.12
N SER A 108 2.48 18.59 26.33
CA SER A 108 3.24 18.90 27.54
C SER A 108 4.41 17.92 27.68
N TRP A 109 5.58 18.46 27.97
CA TRP A 109 6.81 17.69 28.22
C TRP A 109 7.24 17.73 29.69
N SER A 110 6.32 18.05 30.62
CA SER A 110 6.62 18.20 32.04
C SER A 110 7.18 16.93 32.70
N ASP A 111 6.72 15.76 32.28
CA ASP A 111 7.02 14.45 32.87
C ASP A 111 7.39 13.38 31.84
N THR A 112 7.50 13.75 30.56
CA THR A 112 7.64 12.81 29.45
C THR A 112 8.94 13.09 28.72
N ALA A 113 9.80 12.08 28.60
CA ALA A 113 11.09 12.18 27.93
C ALA A 113 10.98 11.91 26.42
N ILE A 114 10.21 10.89 26.03
CA ILE A 114 10.11 10.42 24.64
C ILE A 114 8.67 10.00 24.33
N ARG A 115 8.20 10.29 23.11
CA ARG A 115 6.98 9.71 22.52
C ARG A 115 7.32 8.98 21.23
N ILE A 116 6.90 7.72 21.12
CA ILE A 116 7.03 6.93 19.89
C ILE A 116 5.73 7.07 19.10
N ILE A 117 5.79 7.73 17.95
CA ILE A 117 4.63 8.14 17.16
C ILE A 117 4.76 7.59 15.74
N GLN A 118 3.76 6.85 15.27
CA GLN A 118 3.70 6.40 13.88
C GLN A 118 3.21 7.55 13.01
N SER A 119 3.86 7.76 11.87
CA SER A 119 3.53 8.82 10.92
C SER A 119 3.74 8.35 9.49
N GLU A 120 3.05 9.01 8.56
CA GLU A 120 3.48 9.03 7.17
C GLU A 120 4.45 10.22 6.99
N LEU A 121 5.65 9.96 6.49
CA LEU A 121 6.59 10.98 6.02
C LEU A 121 6.19 11.36 4.59
N MET A 122 5.95 12.64 4.36
CA MET A 122 5.45 13.18 3.10
C MET A 122 6.47 14.13 2.48
N PRO A 123 6.45 14.31 1.14
CA PRO A 123 5.72 13.50 0.15
C PRO A 123 6.43 12.15 -0.13
N TRP A 124 5.78 11.25 -0.88
CA TRP A 124 6.37 9.96 -1.31
C TRP A 124 7.75 10.13 -1.97
N SER A 125 7.97 11.21 -2.73
CA SER A 125 9.25 11.49 -3.37
C SER A 125 10.41 11.68 -2.40
N ALA A 126 10.16 12.00 -1.12
CA ALA A 126 11.22 12.20 -0.12
C ALA A 126 12.10 10.96 0.05
N LEU A 127 11.51 9.76 -0.02
CA LEU A 127 12.23 8.48 0.02
C LEU A 127 12.10 7.68 -1.29
N GLY A 128 11.09 8.00 -2.11
CA GLY A 128 10.69 7.23 -3.29
C GLY A 128 11.17 7.76 -4.64
N LYS A 129 11.91 8.88 -4.70
CA LYS A 129 12.28 9.57 -5.96
C LYS A 129 12.85 8.64 -7.04
N GLY A 130 13.78 7.75 -6.68
CA GLY A 130 14.37 6.80 -7.62
C GLY A 130 13.36 5.78 -8.16
N LEU A 131 12.48 5.26 -7.29
CA LEU A 131 11.42 4.32 -7.68
C LEU A 131 10.41 4.98 -8.61
N ILE A 132 9.99 6.21 -8.30
CA ILE A 132 9.07 7.00 -9.13
C ILE A 132 9.64 7.17 -10.54
N ALA A 133 10.90 7.63 -10.64
CA ALA A 133 11.54 7.90 -11.92
C ALA A 133 11.77 6.61 -12.74
N ASN A 134 12.29 5.56 -12.11
CA ASN A 134 12.76 4.37 -12.82
C ASN A 134 11.63 3.42 -13.22
N GLU A 135 10.58 3.32 -12.40
CA GLU A 135 9.50 2.35 -12.63
C GLU A 135 8.23 3.04 -13.15
N PHE A 136 7.70 4.02 -12.41
CA PHE A 136 6.40 4.61 -12.72
C PHE A 136 6.45 5.55 -13.92
N SER A 137 7.41 6.47 -13.95
CA SER A 137 7.59 7.38 -15.09
C SER A 137 7.97 6.63 -16.36
N ALA A 138 8.85 5.64 -16.27
CA ALA A 138 9.25 4.81 -17.41
C ALA A 138 8.08 4.00 -17.97
N TYR A 139 7.26 3.39 -17.10
CA TYR A 139 6.04 2.68 -17.48
C TYR A 139 5.06 3.61 -18.21
N TYR A 140 4.79 4.79 -17.64
CA TYR A 140 3.93 5.80 -18.27
C TYR A 140 4.43 6.19 -19.67
N ILE A 141 5.71 6.58 -19.79
CA ILE A 141 6.29 7.04 -21.06
C ILE A 141 6.21 5.95 -22.13
N SER A 142 6.42 4.69 -21.76
CA SER A 142 6.35 3.55 -22.68
C SER A 142 4.94 3.42 -23.28
N HIS A 143 3.90 3.52 -22.45
CA HIS A 143 2.52 3.45 -22.91
C HIS A 143 2.12 4.68 -23.73
N GLN A 144 2.58 5.87 -23.36
CA GLN A 144 2.35 7.10 -24.12
C GLN A 144 2.95 7.01 -25.53
N ILE A 145 4.23 6.66 -25.67
CA ILE A 145 4.90 6.50 -26.98
C ILE A 145 4.18 5.45 -27.82
N HIS A 146 3.78 4.34 -27.21
CA HIS A 146 3.04 3.28 -27.92
C HIS A 146 1.68 3.78 -28.42
N ALA A 147 0.92 4.50 -27.59
CA ALA A 147 -0.36 5.08 -27.97
C ALA A 147 -0.20 6.10 -29.11
N ASP A 148 0.76 7.02 -28.99
CA ASP A 148 1.05 8.04 -29.99
C ASP A 148 1.39 7.41 -31.34
N TYR A 149 2.24 6.38 -31.34
CA TYR A 149 2.57 5.63 -32.55
C TYR A 149 1.33 4.98 -33.17
N LEU A 150 0.50 4.30 -32.37
CA LEU A 150 -0.69 3.62 -32.88
C LEU A 150 -1.73 4.59 -33.44
N GLN A 151 -1.83 5.80 -32.89
CA GLN A 151 -2.74 6.84 -33.38
C GLN A 151 -2.24 7.49 -34.68
N GLN A 152 -0.92 7.68 -34.82
CA GLN A 152 -0.32 8.37 -35.96
C GLN A 152 0.05 7.44 -37.13
N SER A 153 0.16 6.14 -36.87
CA SER A 153 0.56 5.11 -37.85
C SER A 153 -0.64 4.52 -38.59
N ASP A 154 -0.43 4.13 -39.85
CA ASP A 154 -1.40 3.38 -40.65
C ASP A 154 -1.57 1.92 -40.21
N LEU A 155 -0.88 1.45 -39.16
CA LEU A 155 -0.87 0.05 -38.76
C LEU A 155 -2.29 -0.52 -38.57
N TYR A 156 -3.12 0.14 -37.76
CA TYR A 156 -4.49 -0.32 -37.48
C TYR A 156 -5.37 -0.28 -38.73
N ALA A 157 -5.21 0.74 -39.57
CA ALA A 157 -5.92 0.84 -40.85
C ALA A 157 -5.55 -0.33 -41.78
N LYS A 158 -4.24 -0.61 -41.96
CA LYS A 158 -3.74 -1.70 -42.80
C LYS A 158 -4.14 -3.07 -42.29
N ILE A 159 -4.07 -3.30 -40.97
CA ILE A 159 -4.53 -4.54 -40.34
C ILE A 159 -6.03 -4.74 -40.56
N THR A 160 -6.83 -3.69 -40.36
CA THR A 160 -8.28 -3.74 -40.59
C THR A 160 -8.60 -4.03 -42.06
N GLN A 161 -7.89 -3.40 -43.01
CA GLN A 161 -8.03 -3.68 -44.43
C GLN A 161 -7.70 -5.15 -44.76
N ILE A 162 -6.61 -5.71 -44.22
CA ILE A 162 -6.27 -7.13 -44.39
C ILE A 162 -7.37 -8.02 -43.83
N ARG A 163 -7.92 -7.69 -42.64
CA ARG A 163 -9.00 -8.45 -42.02
C ARG A 163 -10.30 -8.47 -42.85
N GLN A 164 -10.47 -7.51 -43.76
CA GLN A 164 -11.62 -7.47 -44.66
C GLN A 164 -11.44 -8.28 -45.96
N LYS A 165 -10.20 -8.66 -46.31
CA LYS A 165 -9.90 -9.37 -47.55
C LYS A 165 -10.55 -10.77 -47.59
N PRO A 166 -11.09 -11.20 -48.74
CA PRO A 166 -11.73 -12.51 -48.88
C PRO A 166 -10.82 -13.68 -48.50
N GLU A 167 -9.54 -13.63 -48.88
CA GLU A 167 -8.58 -14.71 -48.63
C GLU A 167 -8.29 -14.88 -47.14
N TYR A 168 -8.21 -13.77 -46.41
CA TYR A 168 -8.04 -13.76 -44.96
C TYR A 168 -9.28 -14.33 -44.25
N LYS A 169 -10.49 -13.90 -44.65
CA LYS A 169 -11.74 -14.39 -44.06
C LYS A 169 -11.91 -15.89 -44.28
N ALA A 170 -11.58 -16.38 -45.47
CA ALA A 170 -11.57 -17.81 -45.79
C ALA A 170 -10.60 -18.57 -44.87
N PHE A 171 -9.37 -18.07 -44.71
CA PHE A 171 -8.40 -18.67 -43.80
C PHE A 171 -8.89 -18.72 -42.36
N VAL A 172 -9.49 -17.65 -41.84
CA VAL A 172 -10.00 -17.61 -40.45
C VAL A 172 -11.16 -18.60 -40.26
N ALA A 173 -12.03 -18.77 -41.25
CA ALA A 173 -13.09 -19.77 -41.21
C ALA A 173 -12.52 -21.20 -41.18
N ASP A 174 -11.58 -21.50 -42.07
CA ASP A 174 -10.89 -22.79 -42.10
C ASP A 174 -10.13 -23.05 -40.81
N ALA A 175 -9.46 -22.04 -40.23
CA ALA A 175 -8.71 -22.20 -38.99
C ALA A 175 -9.59 -22.47 -37.75
N LYS A 176 -10.90 -22.25 -37.85
CA LYS A 176 -11.86 -22.65 -36.81
C LYS A 176 -12.39 -24.07 -37.03
N ALA A 177 -12.38 -24.57 -38.26
CA ALA A 177 -13.00 -25.84 -38.64
C ALA A 177 -11.99 -26.99 -38.81
N LEU A 178 -10.80 -26.69 -39.31
CA LEU A 178 -9.77 -27.66 -39.66
C LEU A 178 -8.78 -27.86 -38.51
N SER A 179 -8.23 -29.07 -38.41
CA SER A 179 -7.11 -29.36 -37.55
C SER A 179 -5.82 -28.68 -38.03
N GLY A 180 -4.82 -28.57 -37.14
CA GLY A 180 -3.53 -27.98 -37.48
C GLY A 180 -2.77 -28.71 -38.60
N LYS A 181 -3.06 -29.99 -38.85
CA LYS A 181 -2.48 -30.75 -39.97
C LYS A 181 -3.18 -30.38 -41.28
N GLU A 182 -4.50 -30.41 -41.30
CA GLU A 182 -5.31 -30.06 -42.48
C GLU A 182 -5.09 -28.61 -42.92
N LEU A 183 -4.89 -27.69 -41.97
CA LEU A 183 -4.50 -26.31 -42.26
C LEU A 183 -3.15 -26.21 -43.00
N LYS A 184 -2.16 -27.02 -42.60
CA LYS A 184 -0.83 -27.07 -43.24
C LYS A 184 -0.87 -27.70 -44.63
N ASP A 185 -1.77 -28.65 -44.83
CA ASP A 185 -1.98 -29.28 -46.14
C ASP A 185 -2.71 -28.31 -47.10
N LYS A 186 -3.63 -27.48 -46.58
CA LYS A 186 -4.42 -26.53 -47.37
C LYS A 186 -3.71 -25.21 -47.68
N TYR A 187 -2.88 -24.70 -46.76
CA TYR A 187 -2.26 -23.38 -46.87
C TYR A 187 -0.72 -23.44 -46.79
N PRO A 188 0.01 -22.66 -47.60
CA PRO A 188 1.45 -22.50 -47.42
C PRO A 188 1.81 -21.94 -46.05
N ASN A 189 2.94 -22.40 -45.48
CA ASN A 189 3.41 -21.98 -44.14
C ASN A 189 3.48 -20.46 -43.93
N HIS A 190 3.85 -19.69 -44.97
CA HIS A 190 3.94 -18.23 -44.86
C HIS A 190 2.56 -17.56 -44.72
N ILE A 191 1.51 -18.13 -45.33
CA ILE A 191 0.13 -17.65 -45.19
C ILE A 191 -0.40 -17.95 -43.80
N ILE A 192 -0.18 -19.19 -43.31
CA ILE A 192 -0.56 -19.60 -41.96
C ILE A 192 0.04 -18.64 -40.93
N ARG A 193 1.37 -18.42 -40.99
CA ARG A 193 2.08 -17.50 -40.11
C ARG A 193 1.50 -16.09 -40.17
N GLN A 194 1.32 -15.55 -41.38
CA GLN A 194 0.87 -14.17 -41.58
C GLN A 194 -0.56 -13.97 -41.04
N TYR A 195 -1.50 -14.81 -41.45
CA TYR A 195 -2.91 -14.63 -41.12
C TYR A 195 -3.25 -15.04 -39.68
N GLN A 196 -2.54 -16.01 -39.09
CA GLN A 196 -2.64 -16.26 -37.65
C GLN A 196 -2.15 -15.03 -36.86
N SER A 197 -0.99 -14.48 -37.20
CA SER A 197 -0.47 -13.28 -36.54
C SER A 197 -1.44 -12.09 -36.65
N VAL A 198 -2.00 -11.83 -37.83
CA VAL A 198 -2.99 -10.75 -38.03
C VAL A 198 -4.30 -11.02 -37.27
N ARG A 199 -4.74 -12.27 -37.15
CA ARG A 199 -5.93 -12.66 -36.36
C ARG A 199 -5.70 -12.44 -34.87
N ASP A 200 -4.54 -12.87 -34.37
CA ASP A 200 -4.24 -12.91 -32.95
C ASP A 200 -3.71 -11.57 -32.42
N MET A 201 -3.40 -10.62 -33.33
CA MET A 201 -3.05 -9.25 -32.96
C MET A 201 -4.19 -8.58 -32.18
N LYS A 202 -3.90 -8.23 -30.92
CA LYS A 202 -4.80 -7.47 -30.06
C LYS A 202 -4.88 -6.02 -30.56
N LEU A 203 -6.07 -5.63 -31.01
CA LEU A 203 -6.38 -4.22 -31.26
C LEU A 203 -6.86 -3.60 -29.95
N LEU A 204 -6.28 -2.46 -29.60
CA LEU A 204 -6.68 -1.66 -28.45
C LEU A 204 -7.80 -0.69 -28.84
N ASP A 205 -8.73 -0.45 -27.92
CA ASP A 205 -9.61 0.72 -27.98
C ASP A 205 -8.78 1.97 -27.66
N LEU A 206 -8.27 2.64 -28.70
CA LEU A 206 -7.32 3.75 -28.55
C LEU A 206 -7.86 4.90 -27.69
N PRO A 207 -9.10 5.39 -27.88
CA PRO A 207 -9.70 6.36 -26.97
C PRO A 207 -9.65 5.94 -25.48
N ASN A 208 -10.07 4.71 -25.15
CA ASN A 208 -10.07 4.24 -23.78
C ASN A 208 -8.64 4.05 -23.23
N TYR A 209 -7.74 3.53 -24.05
CA TYR A 209 -6.33 3.33 -23.69
C TYR A 209 -5.63 4.67 -23.38
N VAL A 210 -5.82 5.70 -24.20
CA VAL A 210 -5.28 7.05 -23.96
C VAL A 210 -5.90 7.69 -22.71
N LYS A 211 -7.19 7.48 -22.48
CA LYS A 211 -7.86 7.93 -21.25
C LYS A 211 -7.21 7.31 -20.01
N ASN A 212 -6.95 6.00 -20.02
CA ASN A 212 -6.34 5.33 -18.86
C ASN A 212 -4.85 5.68 -18.67
N ILE A 213 -4.10 5.93 -19.75
CA ILE A 213 -2.74 6.50 -19.67
C ILE A 213 -2.79 7.86 -18.98
N SER A 214 -3.76 8.70 -19.35
CA SER A 214 -3.93 10.03 -18.75
C SER A 214 -4.29 9.93 -17.27
N LEU A 215 -5.12 8.95 -16.88
CA LEU A 215 -5.42 8.66 -15.48
C LEU A 215 -4.15 8.28 -14.70
N PHE A 216 -3.36 7.34 -15.23
CA PHE A 216 -2.09 6.93 -14.62
C PHE A 216 -1.15 8.14 -14.44
N LYS A 217 -1.06 9.00 -15.45
CA LYS A 217 -0.23 10.21 -15.39
C LYS A 217 -0.72 11.19 -14.32
N LYS A 218 -2.04 11.41 -14.24
CA LYS A 218 -2.64 12.27 -13.21
C LYS A 218 -2.27 11.79 -11.81
N GLU A 219 -2.47 10.51 -11.51
CA GLU A 219 -2.14 9.94 -10.19
C GLU A 219 -0.63 10.03 -9.90
N LEU A 220 0.20 9.81 -10.92
CA LEU A 220 1.65 9.95 -10.79
C LEU A 220 2.06 11.40 -10.49
N ASP A 221 1.38 12.39 -11.06
CA ASP A 221 1.66 13.81 -10.82
C ASP A 221 1.19 14.29 -9.45
N ILE A 222 0.09 13.74 -8.95
CA ILE A 222 -0.40 14.01 -7.59
C ILE A 222 0.63 13.51 -6.57
N PHE A 223 1.01 12.23 -6.65
CA PHE A 223 1.78 11.59 -5.58
C PHE A 223 3.29 11.63 -5.78
N GLY A 224 3.76 11.75 -7.03
CA GLY A 224 5.18 11.75 -7.38
C GLY A 224 5.85 13.12 -7.29
N LYS A 225 5.08 14.18 -6.96
CA LYS A 225 5.58 15.55 -6.94
C LYS A 225 6.57 15.78 -5.80
N GLU A 226 7.69 16.43 -6.13
CA GLU A 226 8.65 16.91 -5.14
C GLU A 226 8.07 18.11 -4.38
N ALA A 227 8.14 18.03 -3.05
CA ALA A 227 7.71 19.08 -2.14
C ALA A 227 8.57 19.05 -0.87
N PRO A 228 8.58 20.13 -0.07
CA PRO A 228 9.20 20.12 1.25
C PRO A 228 8.67 18.98 2.12
N ILE A 229 9.53 18.44 2.98
CA ILE A 229 9.17 17.36 3.90
C ILE A 229 8.15 17.86 4.93
N TYR A 230 7.12 17.05 5.18
CA TYR A 230 6.19 17.23 6.28
C TYR A 230 5.72 15.87 6.81
N PHE A 231 5.02 15.86 7.94
CA PHE A 231 4.59 14.64 8.61
C PHE A 231 3.06 14.60 8.75
N LYS A 232 2.49 13.41 8.56
CA LYS A 232 1.10 13.09 8.86
C LYS A 232 1.06 12.00 9.94
N PRO A 233 1.24 12.37 11.23
CA PRO A 233 1.23 11.42 12.34
C PRO A 233 -0.17 10.81 12.50
N PHE A 234 -0.26 9.55 12.89
CA PHE A 234 -1.55 8.85 12.92
C PHE A 234 -1.79 7.90 14.10
N ASN A 235 -0.79 7.62 14.93
CA ASN A 235 -0.97 6.84 16.15
C ASN A 235 0.20 7.06 17.13
N ILE A 236 -0.08 7.24 18.41
CA ILE A 236 0.95 7.19 19.46
C ILE A 236 1.05 5.75 19.96
N LEU A 237 2.24 5.16 19.89
CA LEU A 237 2.47 3.79 20.35
C LEU A 237 2.74 3.75 21.85
N LYS A 238 3.64 4.63 22.31
CA LYS A 238 4.21 4.56 23.65
C LYS A 238 4.76 5.91 24.09
N GLU A 239 4.61 6.22 25.37
CA GLU A 239 5.27 7.35 26.03
C GLU A 239 6.26 6.83 27.07
N ILE A 240 7.45 7.43 27.15
CA ILE A 240 8.48 7.15 28.13
C ILE A 240 8.61 8.38 29.03
N LYS A 241 8.40 8.19 30.34
CA LYS A 241 8.42 9.25 31.34
C LYS A 241 9.83 9.56 31.81
N ASP A 242 10.01 10.74 32.38
CA ASP A 242 11.31 11.21 32.91
C ASP A 242 11.81 10.32 34.07
N ASP A 243 10.90 9.67 34.80
CA ASP A 243 11.21 8.73 35.90
C ASP A 243 11.49 7.29 35.42
N GLY A 244 11.44 7.04 34.11
CA GLY A 244 11.64 5.74 33.50
C GLY A 244 10.38 4.86 33.43
N THR A 245 9.25 5.29 33.98
CA THR A 245 7.97 4.61 33.76
C THR A 245 7.49 4.80 32.32
N GLU A 246 6.67 3.88 31.83
CA GLU A 246 6.25 3.90 30.43
C GLU A 246 4.75 3.64 30.30
N VAL A 247 4.14 4.31 29.33
CA VAL A 247 2.71 4.19 29.03
C VAL A 247 2.56 3.58 27.65
N PHE A 248 2.01 2.38 27.58
CA PHE A 248 1.58 1.75 26.33
C PHE A 248 0.19 2.27 25.95
N VAL A 249 0.13 3.19 24.97
CA VAL A 249 -1.07 3.98 24.68
C VAL A 249 -2.23 3.12 24.17
N ASN A 250 -1.95 2.21 23.24
CA ASN A 250 -2.90 1.22 22.72
C ASN A 250 -4.26 1.79 22.24
N ASP A 251 -4.23 2.97 21.63
CA ASP A 251 -5.42 3.77 21.35
C ASP A 251 -5.30 4.48 19.99
N ASN A 252 -6.05 4.04 18.99
CA ASN A 252 -6.05 4.70 17.67
C ASN A 252 -6.78 6.06 17.67
N LEU A 253 -7.58 6.42 18.67
CA LEU A 253 -8.07 7.79 18.87
C LEU A 253 -6.98 8.73 19.37
N SER A 254 -5.78 8.25 19.70
CA SER A 254 -4.62 9.14 19.86
C SER A 254 -4.35 9.99 18.61
N PHE A 255 -4.88 9.58 17.44
CA PHE A 255 -4.91 10.36 16.20
C PHE A 255 -5.34 11.81 16.40
N GLN A 256 -6.46 12.06 17.09
CA GLN A 256 -7.00 13.42 17.26
C GLN A 256 -6.10 14.34 18.11
N GLN A 257 -5.13 13.77 18.83
CA GLN A 257 -4.17 14.52 19.64
C GLN A 257 -2.99 15.02 18.80
N ILE A 258 -2.72 14.35 17.68
CA ILE A 258 -1.50 14.54 16.88
C ILE A 258 -1.78 14.99 15.44
N ASN A 259 -3.04 14.93 14.99
CA ASN A 259 -3.43 15.24 13.62
C ASN A 259 -4.81 15.90 13.60
N ASP A 260 -4.94 16.97 12.82
CA ASP A 260 -6.19 17.75 12.70
C ASP A 260 -7.06 17.31 11.51
N ASP A 261 -6.60 16.34 10.71
CA ASP A 261 -7.36 15.86 9.57
C ASP A 261 -8.65 15.15 10.01
N GLU A 262 -9.70 15.27 9.20
CA GLU A 262 -10.94 14.53 9.44
C GLU A 262 -10.72 13.01 9.39
N PHE A 263 -11.40 12.30 10.29
CA PHE A 263 -11.48 10.84 10.37
C PHE A 263 -12.86 10.44 10.90
N LEU A 264 -13.23 9.18 10.73
CA LEU A 264 -14.47 8.63 11.26
C LEU A 264 -14.22 7.76 12.49
N HIS A 265 -15.14 7.79 13.45
CA HIS A 265 -15.17 6.92 14.61
C HIS A 265 -16.60 6.41 14.80
N TYR A 266 -16.78 5.09 14.74
CA TYR A 266 -18.08 4.44 14.84
C TYR A 266 -18.06 3.29 15.84
N THR A 267 -19.19 3.13 16.53
CA THR A 267 -19.53 1.91 17.28
C THR A 267 -20.74 1.24 16.63
N PHE A 268 -20.70 -0.08 16.50
CA PHE A 268 -21.75 -0.91 15.94
C PHE A 268 -22.36 -1.82 17.01
N ALA A 269 -23.65 -1.67 17.28
CA ALA A 269 -24.32 -2.51 18.28
C ALA A 269 -24.56 -3.93 17.76
N ASP A 270 -25.03 -4.03 16.51
CA ASP A 270 -25.39 -5.26 15.83
C ASP A 270 -25.28 -5.09 14.30
N GLU A 271 -25.70 -6.12 13.58
CA GLU A 271 -25.72 -6.13 12.13
C GLU A 271 -26.65 -5.08 11.52
N ALA A 272 -27.83 -4.85 12.09
CA ALA A 272 -28.78 -3.87 11.56
C ALA A 272 -28.24 -2.44 11.71
N ASP A 273 -27.59 -2.14 12.83
CA ASP A 273 -26.92 -0.86 13.09
C ASP A 273 -25.72 -0.65 12.13
N PHE A 274 -24.94 -1.71 11.86
CA PHE A 274 -23.89 -1.67 10.84
C PHE A 274 -24.44 -1.36 9.44
N GLU A 275 -25.46 -2.08 8.99
CA GLU A 275 -26.08 -1.85 7.68
C GLU A 275 -26.68 -0.44 7.55
N ALA A 276 -27.27 0.09 8.63
CA ALA A 276 -27.83 1.43 8.66
C ALA A 276 -26.76 2.54 8.54
N LYS A 277 -25.59 2.35 9.15
CA LYS A 277 -24.48 3.32 9.16
C LYS A 277 -23.56 3.24 7.94
N TYR A 278 -23.48 2.07 7.29
CA TYR A 278 -22.58 1.86 6.16
C TYR A 278 -22.71 2.90 5.02
N PRO A 279 -23.92 3.31 4.58
CA PRO A 279 -24.07 4.29 3.51
C PRO A 279 -23.41 5.65 3.83
N GLU A 280 -23.46 6.11 5.08
CA GLU A 280 -22.81 7.36 5.51
C GLU A 280 -21.28 7.22 5.45
N ILE A 281 -20.75 6.11 5.97
CA ILE A 281 -19.31 5.82 5.93
C ILE A 281 -18.84 5.75 4.48
N ARG A 282 -19.60 5.08 3.61
CA ARG A 282 -19.30 5.00 2.17
C ARG A 282 -19.25 6.38 1.53
N ALA A 283 -20.25 7.23 1.79
CA ALA A 283 -20.30 8.59 1.23
C ALA A 283 -19.11 9.45 1.66
N TRP A 284 -18.66 9.33 2.91
CA TRP A 284 -17.45 10.01 3.37
C TRP A 284 -16.19 9.48 2.66
N VAL A 285 -16.06 8.16 2.50
CA VAL A 285 -14.93 7.56 1.77
C VAL A 285 -14.94 7.97 0.29
N ASP A 286 -16.12 8.07 -0.34
CA ASP A 286 -16.26 8.60 -1.70
C ASP A 286 -15.76 10.04 -1.83
N LYS A 287 -16.07 10.90 -0.86
CA LYS A 287 -15.53 12.26 -0.79
C LYS A 287 -14.02 12.26 -0.65
N MET A 288 -13.45 11.38 0.17
CA MET A 288 -11.98 11.29 0.34
C MET A 288 -11.31 10.81 -0.95
N ASN A 289 -11.89 9.84 -1.65
CA ASN A 289 -11.37 9.36 -2.93
C ASN A 289 -11.40 10.45 -4.03
N ALA A 290 -12.33 11.41 -3.94
CA ALA A 290 -12.37 12.55 -4.86
C ALA A 290 -11.30 13.62 -4.56
N ASN A 291 -10.68 13.60 -3.37
CA ASN A 291 -9.73 14.60 -2.89
C ASN A 291 -8.26 14.21 -3.13
N GLU A 292 -7.97 13.41 -4.18
CA GLU A 292 -6.59 13.04 -4.57
C GLU A 292 -5.82 12.28 -3.46
N GLU A 293 -6.52 11.53 -2.61
CA GLU A 293 -5.94 10.67 -1.58
C GLU A 293 -5.76 9.23 -2.11
N GLU A 294 -4.84 8.45 -1.54
CA GLU A 294 -4.67 7.03 -1.92
C GLU A 294 -5.94 6.20 -1.65
N GLY A 295 -6.67 6.59 -0.61
CA GLY A 295 -7.87 5.93 -0.12
C GLY A 295 -7.95 6.03 1.39
N VAL A 296 -8.38 4.95 2.04
CA VAL A 296 -8.61 4.94 3.50
C VAL A 296 -8.03 3.71 4.17
N VAL A 297 -7.93 3.77 5.50
CA VAL A 297 -7.50 2.68 6.38
C VAL A 297 -8.56 2.47 7.47
N ILE A 298 -9.05 1.24 7.59
CA ILE A 298 -9.98 0.80 8.64
C ILE A 298 -9.16 0.24 9.78
N LYS A 299 -9.35 0.74 11.00
CA LYS A 299 -8.62 0.33 12.20
C LYS A 299 -9.58 -0.01 13.35
N PRO A 300 -9.25 -0.95 14.23
CA PRO A 300 -9.93 -1.07 15.51
C PRO A 300 -9.63 0.14 16.41
N ARG A 301 -10.55 0.51 17.30
CA ARG A 301 -10.33 1.56 18.31
C ARG A 301 -9.14 1.27 19.19
N LYS A 302 -9.11 0.08 19.79
CA LYS A 302 -7.97 -0.42 20.54
C LYS A 302 -6.92 -0.89 19.54
N ALA A 303 -5.75 -0.27 19.56
CA ALA A 303 -4.77 -0.46 18.49
C ALA A 303 -4.28 -1.92 18.40
N PHE A 304 -4.12 -2.59 19.55
CA PHE A 304 -3.65 -3.96 19.69
C PHE A 304 -4.72 -4.82 20.35
N LEU A 305 -5.28 -5.73 19.56
CA LEU A 305 -6.22 -6.76 19.97
C LEU A 305 -5.63 -8.14 19.61
N PRO A 306 -5.76 -9.15 20.48
CA PRO A 306 -5.26 -10.50 20.19
C PRO A 306 -5.83 -11.05 18.88
N ALA A 307 -4.96 -11.60 18.04
CA ALA A 307 -5.30 -12.22 16.76
C ALA A 307 -6.05 -11.31 15.75
N MET A 308 -6.01 -9.99 15.94
CA MET A 308 -6.60 -9.03 15.01
C MET A 308 -5.51 -8.30 14.22
N PRO A 309 -5.77 -7.97 12.94
CA PRO A 309 -4.85 -7.16 12.17
C PRO A 309 -4.82 -5.73 12.70
N PRO A 310 -3.72 -4.99 12.48
CA PRO A 310 -3.63 -3.57 12.81
C PRO A 310 -4.69 -2.75 12.05
N ALA A 311 -4.92 -3.13 10.79
CA ALA A 311 -5.81 -2.40 9.90
C ALA A 311 -6.13 -3.18 8.62
N PHE A 312 -7.12 -2.67 7.89
CA PHE A 312 -7.28 -2.93 6.46
C PHE A 312 -7.09 -1.64 5.64
N LYS A 313 -6.29 -1.70 4.57
CA LYS A 313 -6.27 -0.63 3.56
C LYS A 313 -7.39 -0.83 2.53
N VAL A 314 -8.00 0.27 2.10
CA VAL A 314 -9.00 0.32 1.02
C VAL A 314 -8.61 1.46 0.10
N ARG A 315 -7.89 1.13 -0.95
CA ARG A 315 -7.38 2.09 -1.93
C ARG A 315 -8.40 2.30 -3.04
N ASN A 316 -8.48 3.53 -3.54
CA ASN A 316 -9.42 3.84 -4.61
C ASN A 316 -8.93 3.29 -5.96
N ASN A 317 -9.86 3.12 -6.91
CA ASN A 317 -9.53 2.52 -8.20
C ASN A 317 -8.61 3.39 -9.07
N ASP A 318 -8.64 4.71 -8.90
CA ASP A 318 -7.77 5.62 -9.64
C ASP A 318 -6.32 5.40 -9.19
N TYR A 319 -6.05 5.42 -7.88
CA TYR A 319 -4.75 5.08 -7.32
C TYR A 319 -4.30 3.66 -7.73
N LEU A 320 -5.18 2.66 -7.68
CA LEU A 320 -4.83 1.29 -8.03
C LEU A 320 -4.36 1.14 -9.49
N THR A 321 -4.65 2.10 -10.37
CA THR A 321 -4.05 2.19 -11.72
C THR A 321 -2.53 2.27 -11.64
N LEU A 322 -1.96 2.97 -10.66
CA LEU A 322 -0.51 3.02 -10.44
C LEU A 322 0.07 1.65 -10.09
N ILE A 323 -0.71 0.82 -9.40
CA ILE A 323 -0.27 -0.49 -8.90
C ILE A 323 -0.47 -1.62 -9.92
N TYR A 324 -1.56 -1.56 -10.69
CA TYR A 324 -1.96 -2.63 -11.60
C TYR A 324 -1.74 -2.32 -13.08
N GLY A 325 -1.50 -1.05 -13.43
CA GLY A 325 -1.28 -0.59 -14.80
C GLY A 325 -2.51 0.07 -15.45
N VAL A 326 -2.31 0.64 -16.65
CA VAL A 326 -3.34 1.39 -17.40
C VAL A 326 -4.51 0.53 -17.89
N ASP A 327 -4.41 -0.79 -17.82
CA ASP A 327 -5.50 -1.71 -18.18
C ASP A 327 -6.26 -2.23 -16.94
N PHE A 328 -5.96 -1.70 -15.74
CA PHE A 328 -6.55 -2.16 -14.49
C PHE A 328 -8.07 -2.11 -14.49
N GLN A 329 -8.65 -0.97 -14.88
CA GLN A 329 -10.10 -0.77 -14.90
C GLN A 329 -10.77 -1.76 -15.87
N ASP A 330 -10.18 -1.96 -17.04
CA ASP A 330 -10.69 -2.88 -18.07
C ASP A 330 -10.60 -4.35 -17.64
N ARG A 331 -9.66 -4.66 -16.74
CA ARG A 331 -9.38 -6.03 -16.26
C ARG A 331 -9.80 -6.25 -14.81
N LEU A 332 -10.65 -5.38 -14.27
CA LEU A 332 -11.02 -5.40 -12.85
C LEU A 332 -11.52 -6.77 -12.41
N GLN A 333 -12.43 -7.40 -13.16
CA GLN A 333 -12.96 -8.73 -12.82
C GLN A 333 -11.87 -9.81 -12.78
N GLU A 334 -10.92 -9.77 -13.73
CA GLU A 334 -9.78 -10.68 -13.77
C GLU A 334 -8.90 -10.49 -12.52
N GLN A 335 -8.61 -9.24 -12.14
CA GLN A 335 -7.78 -8.91 -10.99
C GLN A 335 -8.48 -9.25 -9.67
N ILE A 336 -9.78 -9.03 -9.56
CA ILE A 336 -10.61 -9.48 -8.42
C ILE A 336 -10.49 -11.00 -8.27
N ASN A 337 -10.65 -11.76 -9.37
CA ASN A 337 -10.57 -13.22 -9.31
C ASN A 337 -9.18 -13.71 -8.87
N LYS A 338 -8.10 -13.08 -9.36
CA LYS A 338 -6.72 -13.40 -9.00
C LYS A 338 -6.36 -13.05 -7.56
N ARG A 339 -7.04 -12.08 -6.95
CA ARG A 339 -6.64 -11.55 -5.65
C ARG A 339 -6.89 -12.52 -4.50
N ASN A 340 -5.88 -12.71 -3.65
CA ASN A 340 -5.96 -13.48 -2.43
C ASN A 340 -5.15 -12.80 -1.31
N ILE A 341 -5.83 -12.37 -0.25
CA ILE A 341 -5.20 -11.64 0.86
C ILE A 341 -4.83 -12.53 2.05
N LYS A 342 -5.18 -13.82 2.05
CA LYS A 342 -5.09 -14.66 3.26
C LYS A 342 -3.68 -14.71 3.86
N GLY A 343 -2.67 -14.87 3.01
CA GLY A 343 -1.26 -14.86 3.44
C GLY A 343 -0.85 -13.49 3.99
N LYS A 344 -1.23 -12.41 3.29
CA LYS A 344 -0.90 -11.03 3.68
C LYS A 344 -1.55 -10.64 5.00
N LEU A 345 -2.82 -11.03 5.19
CA LEU A 345 -3.55 -10.83 6.44
C LEU A 345 -2.91 -11.61 7.60
N LYS A 346 -2.48 -12.85 7.37
CA LYS A 346 -1.78 -13.62 8.39
C LYS A 346 -0.46 -12.95 8.82
N CYS A 347 0.35 -12.49 7.87
CA CYS A 347 1.56 -11.72 8.16
C CYS A 347 1.19 -10.44 8.93
N SER A 348 0.21 -9.68 8.46
CA SER A 348 -0.27 -8.45 9.10
C SER A 348 -0.65 -8.63 10.58
N ILE A 349 -1.37 -9.71 10.91
CA ILE A 349 -1.73 -10.08 12.28
C ILE A 349 -0.48 -10.43 13.11
N ASN A 350 0.40 -11.27 12.56
CA ASN A 350 1.59 -11.74 13.28
C ASN A 350 2.59 -10.62 13.53
N ASP A 351 2.87 -9.79 12.52
CA ASP A 351 3.79 -8.66 12.64
C ASP A 351 3.30 -7.69 13.71
N TRP A 352 2.00 -7.45 13.77
CA TRP A 352 1.43 -6.55 14.76
C TRP A 352 1.45 -7.12 16.18
N ALA A 353 1.25 -8.43 16.32
CA ALA A 353 1.43 -9.13 17.58
C ALA A 353 2.90 -9.10 18.05
N ILE A 354 3.87 -9.23 17.14
CA ILE A 354 5.30 -9.06 17.48
C ILE A 354 5.58 -7.62 17.87
N ASN A 355 5.02 -6.63 17.15
CA ASN A 355 5.22 -5.22 17.46
C ASN A 355 4.69 -4.84 18.85
N ALA A 356 3.56 -5.41 19.29
CA ALA A 356 3.08 -5.26 20.66
C ALA A 356 4.12 -5.75 21.69
N LYS A 357 4.74 -6.91 21.46
CA LYS A 357 5.76 -7.48 22.34
C LYS A 357 7.05 -6.65 22.33
N LEU A 358 7.45 -6.15 21.16
CA LEU A 358 8.58 -5.21 21.05
C LEU A 358 8.33 -3.97 21.90
N LEU A 359 7.15 -3.36 21.79
CA LEU A 359 6.77 -2.16 22.56
C LEU A 359 6.65 -2.41 24.07
N GLN A 360 6.32 -3.64 24.48
CA GLN A 360 6.32 -4.05 25.88
C GLN A 360 7.72 -4.13 26.48
N THR A 361 8.77 -4.26 25.66
CA THR A 361 10.15 -4.18 26.17
C THR A 361 10.43 -2.74 26.61
N PRO A 362 10.85 -2.51 27.87
CA PRO A 362 11.20 -1.19 28.32
C PRO A 362 12.31 -0.56 27.49
N TYR A 363 12.22 0.72 27.19
CA TYR A 363 13.17 1.45 26.35
C TYR A 363 14.59 1.43 26.96
N ALA A 364 14.67 1.46 28.30
CA ALA A 364 15.91 1.29 29.04
C ALA A 364 16.58 -0.06 28.74
N ASP A 365 15.79 -1.12 28.58
CA ASP A 365 16.24 -2.52 28.44
C ASP A 365 16.55 -2.91 26.99
N ILE A 366 16.44 -1.97 26.04
CA ILE A 366 16.86 -2.21 24.65
C ILE A 366 18.39 -2.14 24.57
N HIS A 367 19.06 -3.29 24.56
CA HIS A 367 20.51 -3.39 24.42
C HIS A 367 20.93 -4.73 23.79
N GLU A 368 22.21 -4.87 23.45
CA GLU A 368 22.70 -6.04 22.70
C GLU A 368 22.65 -7.35 23.51
N GLU A 369 22.68 -7.28 24.84
CA GLU A 369 22.54 -8.47 25.70
C GLU A 369 21.08 -8.84 26.04
N ASN A 370 20.08 -8.10 25.53
CA ASN A 370 18.68 -8.46 25.72
C ASN A 370 18.27 -9.50 24.66
N TYR A 371 18.51 -10.78 24.95
CA TYR A 371 18.27 -11.88 24.01
C TYR A 371 16.78 -12.10 23.71
N GLU A 372 15.89 -11.82 24.66
CA GLU A 372 14.44 -11.87 24.41
C GLU A 372 14.05 -10.84 23.34
N PHE A 373 14.51 -9.61 23.50
CA PHE A 373 14.30 -8.56 22.51
C PHE A 373 14.91 -8.91 21.15
N LYS A 374 16.14 -9.44 21.13
CA LYS A 374 16.79 -9.90 19.90
C LYS A 374 16.00 -10.99 19.17
N ASN A 375 15.40 -11.92 19.91
CA ASN A 375 14.55 -12.96 19.34
C ASN A 375 13.29 -12.35 18.72
N LEU A 376 12.65 -11.37 19.35
CA LEU A 376 11.50 -10.66 18.76
C LEU A 376 11.87 -9.94 17.45
N VAL A 377 13.04 -9.29 17.41
CA VAL A 377 13.54 -8.65 16.19
C VAL A 377 13.85 -9.68 15.11
N LEU A 378 14.47 -10.81 15.46
CA LEU A 378 14.70 -11.92 14.53
C LEU A 378 13.39 -12.48 13.97
N ASP A 379 12.41 -12.75 14.83
CA ASP A 379 11.09 -13.23 14.43
C ASP A 379 10.43 -12.27 13.44
N ARG A 380 10.55 -10.96 13.67
CA ARG A 380 10.04 -9.96 12.74
C ARG A 380 10.80 -9.92 11.41
N ILE A 381 12.13 -10.06 11.43
CA ILE A 381 12.95 -10.15 10.21
C ILE A 381 12.58 -11.39 9.38
N LEU A 382 12.38 -12.54 10.02
CA LEU A 382 11.92 -13.75 9.34
C LEU A 382 10.50 -13.56 8.77
N GLY A 383 9.63 -12.85 9.50
CA GLY A 383 8.32 -12.42 9.00
C GLY A 383 8.41 -11.55 7.74
N GLU A 384 9.40 -10.64 7.69
CA GLU A 384 9.70 -9.76 6.55
C GLU A 384 10.05 -10.56 5.30
N GLU A 385 10.86 -11.61 5.44
CA GLU A 385 11.25 -12.47 4.33
C GLU A 385 10.05 -13.22 3.74
N ILE A 386 9.15 -13.71 4.60
CA ILE A 386 7.93 -14.43 4.19
C ILE A 386 6.96 -13.48 3.47
N GLU A 387 6.70 -12.31 4.05
CA GLU A 387 5.74 -11.36 3.47
C GLU A 387 6.19 -10.77 2.13
N ASN A 388 7.50 -10.70 1.89
CA ASN A 388 8.10 -10.23 0.64
C ASN A 388 7.93 -11.21 -0.52
N GLN A 389 7.57 -12.47 -0.26
CA GLN A 389 7.23 -13.46 -1.30
C GLN A 389 5.76 -13.42 -1.73
N LEU A 390 4.93 -12.63 -1.03
CA LEU A 390 3.53 -12.46 -1.36
C LEU A 390 3.36 -11.51 -2.55
N ASP A 391 2.14 -11.41 -3.08
CA ASP A 391 1.81 -10.44 -4.12
C ASP A 391 2.19 -9.02 -3.66
N SER A 392 3.17 -8.42 -4.34
CA SER A 392 3.76 -7.13 -4.00
C SER A 392 2.77 -5.97 -4.13
N ARG A 393 1.64 -6.20 -4.80
CA ARG A 393 0.57 -5.22 -5.00
C ARG A 393 -0.39 -5.12 -3.79
N LEU A 394 -0.23 -5.97 -2.76
CA LEU A 394 -1.10 -6.01 -1.57
C LEU A 394 -0.72 -5.02 -0.47
#